data_AF-A0A817PR81-F1
#
_entry.id   AF-A0A817PR81-F1
#
_cell.length_a   1.000
_cell.length_b   1.000
_cell.length_c   1.000
_cell.angle_alpha   90.00
_cell.angle_beta   90.00
_cell.angle_gamma   90.00
#
_symmetry.space_group_name_H-M   'P 1'
#
loop_
_entity.id
_entity.type
_entity.pdbx_description
1 polymer ?
#
loop_
_entity_poly.entity_id
_entity_poly.type
_entity_poly.pdbx_seq_one_letter_code
_entity_poly.pdbx_strand_id
1 'polypeptide(L)'
;MRLRKKLESDNGSDGQSEILTEEQQVTDKILVHNVPTNIADDDLRKALSKAYRGIKHVKRWYYKDGSEAPMERVQIDFSSPENTKTILENGFIDIGQFCCSVTALKPSMRLHEKLESNSGSDYQSQALTEQDILHTFEEQKQ
;
A
#
# COMPACT_ATOMS: atom_id res chain seq x y z
N MET A 1 -28.79 -56.88 -41.06
CA MET A 1 -29.11 -55.52 -41.53
C MET A 1 -28.76 -54.51 -40.44
N ARG A 2 -28.30 -53.33 -40.87
CA ARG A 2 -27.90 -52.13 -40.10
C ARG A 2 -29.05 -51.68 -39.16
N LEU A 3 -28.80 -51.06 -38.01
CA LEU A 3 -28.58 -49.60 -37.91
C LEU A 3 -27.86 -49.22 -36.60
N ARG A 4 -26.85 -48.35 -36.74
CA ARG A 4 -26.23 -47.55 -35.69
C ARG A 4 -27.19 -46.44 -35.24
N LYS A 5 -27.19 -46.06 -33.96
CA LYS A 5 -27.45 -44.68 -33.54
C LYS A 5 -26.34 -44.23 -32.59
N LYS A 6 -25.51 -43.33 -33.12
CA LYS A 6 -24.62 -42.43 -32.39
C LYS A 6 -25.44 -41.63 -31.40
N LEU A 7 -25.03 -41.58 -30.14
CA LEU A 7 -25.28 -40.43 -29.26
C LEU A 7 -24.01 -39.57 -29.34
N GLU A 8 -24.07 -38.59 -30.22
CA GLU A 8 -23.24 -37.39 -30.14
C GLU A 8 -23.90 -36.50 -29.08
N SER A 9 -23.21 -36.31 -27.95
CA SER A 9 -23.45 -35.18 -27.05
C SER A 9 -22.18 -34.37 -27.08
N ASP A 10 -22.13 -33.54 -28.12
CA ASP A 10 -21.30 -32.37 -28.21
C ASP A 10 -21.89 -31.35 -27.22
N ASN A 11 -21.17 -31.09 -26.13
CA ASN A 11 -21.32 -29.86 -25.37
C ASN A 11 -19.91 -29.43 -25.00
N GLY A 12 -19.37 -28.59 -25.88
CA GLY A 12 -18.12 -27.90 -25.69
C GLY A 12 -18.14 -26.90 -24.53
N SER A 13 -17.01 -26.20 -24.47
CA SER A 13 -16.57 -25.30 -23.40
C SER A 13 -16.05 -26.01 -22.16
N ASP A 14 -14.92 -26.69 -22.33
CA ASP A 14 -13.82 -26.53 -21.37
C ASP A 14 -13.35 -25.07 -21.42
N GLY A 15 -14.19 -24.19 -20.86
CA GLY A 15 -13.76 -22.91 -20.37
C GLY A 15 -12.77 -23.21 -19.26
N GLN A 16 -11.48 -23.19 -19.62
CA GLN A 16 -10.42 -22.87 -18.68
C GLN A 16 -10.80 -21.54 -18.05
N SER A 17 -11.61 -21.60 -17.00
CA SER A 17 -11.60 -20.57 -15.98
C SER A 17 -10.21 -20.71 -15.39
N GLU A 18 -9.27 -19.92 -15.90
CA GLU A 18 -8.11 -19.54 -15.14
C GLU A 18 -8.65 -19.03 -13.81
N ILE A 19 -8.62 -19.91 -12.81
CA ILE A 19 -8.75 -19.52 -11.43
C ILE A 19 -7.50 -18.67 -11.23
N LEU A 20 -7.64 -17.36 -11.46
CA LEU A 20 -6.74 -16.34 -10.98
C LEU A 20 -6.68 -16.58 -9.48
N THR A 21 -5.74 -17.42 -9.07
CA THR A 21 -5.32 -17.54 -7.70
C THR A 21 -4.60 -16.24 -7.47
N GLU A 22 -5.37 -15.19 -7.13
CA GLU A 22 -4.85 -13.94 -6.64
C GLU A 22 -3.85 -14.33 -5.56
N GLU A 23 -2.56 -14.21 -5.88
CA GLU A 23 -1.50 -14.34 -4.89
C GLU A 23 -1.84 -13.35 -3.80
N GLN A 24 -2.42 -13.86 -2.70
CA GLN A 24 -2.87 -13.05 -1.59
C GLN A 24 -1.62 -12.43 -0.98
N GLN A 25 -1.30 -11.22 -1.43
CA GLN A 25 -0.03 -10.57 -1.11
C GLN A 25 0.04 -10.42 0.40
N VAL A 26 0.97 -11.15 1.00
CA VAL A 26 1.25 -11.07 2.44
C VAL A 26 1.76 -9.66 2.70
N THR A 27 0.93 -8.84 3.35
CA THR A 27 1.27 -7.47 3.74
C THR A 27 1.15 -7.30 5.24
N ASP A 28 2.04 -6.54 5.85
CA ASP A 28 1.97 -6.11 7.24
C ASP A 28 1.15 -4.81 7.40
N LYS A 29 0.57 -4.27 6.31
CA LYS A 29 -0.07 -2.96 6.30
C LYS A 29 -1.47 -3.02 5.71
N ILE A 30 -2.41 -2.39 6.40
CA ILE A 30 -3.79 -2.25 5.92
C ILE A 30 -4.19 -0.78 5.91
N LEU A 31 -5.11 -0.47 5.01
CA LEU A 31 -5.82 0.80 4.95
C LEU A 31 -7.25 0.55 5.38
N VAL A 32 -7.67 1.27 6.41
CA VAL A 32 -9.03 1.27 6.94
C VAL A 32 -9.77 2.46 6.35
N HIS A 33 -10.96 2.20 5.81
CA HIS A 33 -11.85 3.20 5.23
C HIS A 33 -13.04 3.47 6.14
N ASN A 34 -13.68 4.63 5.95
CA ASN A 34 -14.89 5.03 6.65
C ASN A 34 -14.74 5.04 8.19
N VAL A 35 -13.58 5.48 8.68
CA VAL A 35 -13.38 5.65 10.12
C VAL A 35 -14.16 6.90 10.57
N PRO A 36 -14.97 6.83 11.64
CA PRO A 36 -15.68 8.00 12.14
C PRO A 36 -14.74 9.10 12.63
N THR A 37 -14.93 10.32 12.13
CA THR A 37 -14.08 11.48 12.45
C THR A 37 -14.20 11.96 13.91
N ASN A 38 -15.24 11.52 14.62
CA ASN A 38 -15.48 11.86 16.01
C ASN A 38 -14.68 11.01 17.02
N ILE A 39 -13.99 9.97 16.59
CA ILE A 39 -13.15 9.15 17.47
C ILE A 39 -11.82 9.89 17.70
N ALA A 40 -11.41 10.05 18.96
CA ALA A 40 -10.10 10.62 19.30
C ALA A 40 -8.96 9.64 18.96
N ASP A 41 -7.76 10.16 18.65
CA ASP A 41 -6.60 9.31 18.30
C ASP A 41 -6.23 8.33 19.43
N ASP A 42 -6.29 8.78 20.69
CA ASP A 42 -6.08 7.93 21.87
C ASP A 42 -7.08 6.79 21.97
N ASP A 43 -8.37 7.06 21.76
CA ASP A 43 -9.43 6.06 21.82
C ASP A 43 -9.30 5.05 20.66
N LEU A 44 -8.94 5.52 19.47
CA LEU A 44 -8.63 4.68 18.31
C LEU A 44 -7.48 3.73 18.62
N ARG A 45 -6.35 4.25 19.12
CA ARG A 45 -5.18 3.43 19.49
C ARG A 45 -5.51 2.43 20.59
N LYS A 46 -6.29 2.85 21.59
CA LYS A 46 -6.72 2.00 22.71
C LYS A 46 -7.63 0.87 22.25
N ALA A 47 -8.61 1.16 21.39
CA ALA A 47 -9.51 0.16 20.81
C ALA A 47 -8.72 -0.86 19.98
N LEU A 48 -7.85 -0.39 19.09
CA LEU A 48 -7.03 -1.25 18.24
C LEU A 48 -6.06 -2.11 19.04
N SER A 49 -5.38 -1.54 20.05
CA SER A 49 -4.42 -2.27 20.89
C SER A 49 -5.08 -3.30 21.81
N LYS A 50 -6.37 -3.14 22.11
CA LYS A 50 -7.16 -4.12 22.86
C LYS A 50 -7.54 -5.32 22.00
N ALA A 51 -7.89 -5.07 20.73
CA ALA A 51 -8.35 -6.11 19.81
C ALA A 51 -7.20 -6.84 19.11
N TYR A 52 -6.11 -6.14 18.78
CA TYR A 52 -5.01 -6.67 17.97
C TYR A 52 -3.66 -6.41 18.62
N ARG A 53 -2.77 -7.42 18.55
CA ARG A 53 -1.41 -7.31 19.09
C ARG A 53 -0.42 -6.87 18.00
N GLY A 54 0.69 -6.30 18.42
CA GLY A 54 1.80 -5.99 17.52
C GLY A 54 1.52 -4.84 16.55
N ILE A 55 0.66 -3.90 16.88
CA ILE A 55 0.53 -2.66 16.09
C ILE A 55 1.80 -1.81 16.30
N LYS A 56 2.49 -1.47 15.21
CA LYS A 56 3.68 -0.60 15.21
C LYS A 56 3.30 0.86 15.06
N HIS A 57 2.45 1.15 14.07
CA HIS A 57 2.06 2.51 13.72
C HIS A 57 0.58 2.56 13.37
N VAL A 58 -0.05 3.65 13.80
CA VAL A 58 -1.39 4.06 13.38
C VAL A 58 -1.22 5.47 12.81
N LYS A 59 -1.57 5.64 11.54
CA LYS A 59 -1.49 6.91 10.81
C LYS A 59 -2.88 7.28 10.30
N ARG A 60 -3.34 8.47 10.65
CA ARG A 60 -4.66 8.99 10.32
C ARG A 60 -4.52 10.12 9.31
N TRP A 61 -5.36 10.13 8.28
CA TRP A 61 -5.47 11.25 7.35
C TRP A 61 -6.92 11.51 6.96
N TYR A 62 -7.18 12.79 6.68
CA TYR A 62 -8.47 13.27 6.25
C TYR A 62 -8.41 13.53 4.75
N TYR A 63 -9.30 12.88 4.01
CA TYR A 63 -9.54 13.25 2.64
C TYR A 63 -10.72 14.23 2.62
N LYS A 64 -10.44 15.48 2.29
CA LYS A 64 -11.48 16.47 1.94
C LYS A 64 -11.54 16.53 0.42
N ASP A 65 -12.41 15.75 -0.19
CA ASP A 65 -12.88 16.10 -1.53
C ASP A 65 -13.94 17.19 -1.39
N GLY A 66 -13.91 18.19 -2.25
CA GLY A 66 -14.73 19.40 -2.12
C GLY A 66 -16.25 19.18 -2.16
N SER A 67 -16.70 17.95 -2.43
CA SER A 67 -18.08 17.53 -2.59
C SER A 67 -18.57 16.48 -1.59
N GLU A 68 -17.67 15.86 -0.81
CA GLU A 68 -18.04 14.76 0.09
C GLU A 68 -17.75 15.09 1.56
N ALA A 69 -18.49 14.44 2.45
CA ALA A 69 -18.20 14.49 3.88
C ALA A 69 -16.74 14.05 4.09
N PRO A 70 -15.97 14.70 4.99
CA PRO A 70 -14.58 14.36 5.21
C PRO A 70 -14.48 12.88 5.58
N MET A 71 -13.91 12.09 4.68
CA MET A 71 -13.71 10.67 4.89
C MET A 71 -12.33 10.48 5.49
N GLU A 72 -12.32 9.88 6.66
CA GLU A 72 -11.09 9.55 7.33
C GLU A 72 -10.62 8.16 6.93
N ARG A 73 -9.32 8.09 6.70
CA ARG A 73 -8.62 6.86 6.44
C ARG A 73 -7.53 6.68 7.48
N VAL A 74 -7.38 5.43 7.91
CA VAL A 74 -6.39 5.05 8.91
C VAL A 74 -5.54 3.93 8.34
N GLN A 75 -4.24 4.14 8.25
CA GLN A 75 -3.29 3.06 8.01
C GLN A 75 -2.83 2.46 9.33
N ILE A 76 -2.83 1.13 9.37
CA ILE A 76 -2.33 0.35 10.49
C ILE A 76 -1.19 -0.52 9.98
N ASP A 77 -0.02 -0.33 10.59
CA ASP A 77 1.17 -1.13 10.34
C ASP A 77 1.32 -2.14 11.49
N PHE A 78 1.38 -3.42 11.16
CA PHE A 78 1.54 -4.51 12.11
C PHE A 78 2.99 -5.01 12.18
N SER A 79 3.28 -5.74 13.24
CA SER A 79 4.58 -6.36 13.46
C SER A 79 4.74 -7.66 12.67
N SER A 80 3.62 -8.35 12.48
CA SER A 80 3.51 -9.63 11.76
C SER A 80 2.29 -9.55 10.84
N PRO A 81 2.34 -10.18 9.65
CA PRO A 81 1.22 -10.22 8.71
C PRO A 81 0.08 -11.17 9.12
N GLU A 82 0.17 -11.84 10.28
CA GLU A 82 -0.88 -12.76 10.74
C GLU A 82 -2.21 -12.03 10.98
N ASN A 83 -2.18 -10.89 11.68
CA ASN A 83 -3.39 -10.12 11.94
C ASN A 83 -3.96 -9.50 10.67
N THR A 84 -3.10 -9.00 9.78
CA THR A 84 -3.55 -8.40 8.51
C THR A 84 -4.18 -9.44 7.61
N LYS A 85 -3.65 -10.67 7.56
CA LYS A 85 -4.26 -11.75 6.78
C LYS A 85 -5.70 -12.00 7.22
N THR A 86 -5.94 -12.22 8.52
CA THR A 86 -7.30 -12.44 9.04
C THR A 86 -8.23 -11.25 8.81
N ILE A 87 -7.73 -10.02 9.00
CA ILE A 87 -8.51 -8.80 8.76
C ILE A 87 -8.89 -8.67 7.27
N LEU A 88 -7.96 -8.98 6.36
CA LEU A 88 -8.17 -8.89 4.92
C LEU A 88 -9.09 -10.01 4.41
N GLU A 89 -8.99 -11.22 4.96
CA GLU A 89 -9.92 -12.33 4.66
C GLU A 89 -11.35 -11.98 5.06
N ASN A 90 -11.53 -11.28 6.19
CA ASN A 90 -12.84 -10.80 6.63
C ASN A 90 -13.32 -9.58 5.83
N GLY A 91 -12.40 -8.75 5.32
CA GLY A 91 -12.70 -7.52 4.59
C GLY A 91 -13.08 -6.32 5.47
N PHE A 92 -13.07 -6.48 6.79
CA PHE A 92 -13.39 -5.43 7.76
C PHE A 92 -12.57 -5.55 9.05
N ILE A 93 -12.54 -4.46 9.82
CA ILE A 93 -11.89 -4.36 11.13
C ILE A 93 -12.85 -3.70 12.13
N ASP A 94 -12.84 -4.20 13.37
CA ASP A 94 -13.62 -3.63 14.46
C ASP A 94 -12.80 -2.59 15.24
N ILE A 95 -13.35 -1.38 15.35
CA ILE A 95 -12.77 -0.27 16.11
C ILE A 95 -13.80 0.15 17.16
N GLY A 96 -13.72 -0.46 18.34
CA GLY A 96 -14.68 -0.24 19.41
C GLY A 96 -16.05 -0.79 19.03
N GLN A 97 -16.99 0.09 18.69
CA GLN A 97 -18.35 -0.26 18.25
C GLN A 97 -18.56 -0.09 16.75
N PHE A 98 -17.51 0.30 16.01
CA PHE A 98 -17.59 0.58 14.58
C PHE A 98 -16.95 -0.54 13.78
N CYS A 99 -17.63 -0.95 12.70
CA CYS A 99 -17.11 -1.89 11.72
C CYS A 99 -16.68 -1.08 10.48
N CYS A 100 -15.39 -1.15 10.15
CA CYS A 100 -14.79 -0.36 9.08
C CYS A 100 -14.25 -1.29 8.00
N SER A 101 -14.43 -0.93 6.72
CA SER A 101 -13.90 -1.73 5.62
C SER A 101 -12.38 -1.57 5.48
N VAL A 102 -11.70 -2.61 5.01
CA VAL A 102 -10.25 -2.63 4.90
C VAL A 102 -9.77 -3.02 3.51
N THR A 103 -8.59 -2.53 3.14
CA THR A 103 -7.88 -2.94 1.93
C THR A 103 -6.40 -3.15 2.22
N ALA A 104 -5.78 -4.10 1.53
CA ALA A 104 -4.34 -4.34 1.63
C ALA A 104 -3.56 -3.13 1.11
N LEU A 105 -2.56 -2.67 1.88
CA LEU A 105 -1.57 -1.75 1.35
C LEU A 105 -0.40 -2.58 0.84
N LYS A 106 -0.09 -2.46 -0.46
CA LYS A 106 1.06 -3.15 -1.05
C LYS A 106 2.33 -2.69 -0.33
N PRO A 107 3.25 -3.61 0.03
CA PRO A 107 4.58 -3.21 0.44
C PRO A 107 5.16 -2.32 -0.64
N SER A 108 5.65 -1.12 -0.29
CA SER A 108 6.44 -0.36 -1.23
C SER A 108 7.72 -1.16 -1.48
N MET A 109 7.79 -1.89 -2.60
CA MET A 109 9.07 -2.40 -3.06
C MET A 109 9.94 -1.17 -3.31
N ARG A 110 10.88 -0.92 -2.41
CA ARG A 110 12.01 -0.05 -2.73
C ARG A 110 12.76 -0.80 -3.83
N LEU A 111 12.45 -0.46 -5.08
CA LEU A 111 13.38 -0.68 -6.18
C LEU A 111 14.65 0.03 -5.76
N HIS A 112 15.62 -0.71 -5.22
CA HIS A 112 17.00 -0.31 -5.28
C HIS A 112 17.35 -0.34 -6.77
N GLU A 113 17.01 0.72 -7.50
CA GLU A 113 17.82 1.09 -8.65
C GLU A 113 19.21 1.36 -8.07
N LYS A 114 20.05 0.32 -8.09
CA LYS A 114 21.46 0.52 -8.37
C LYS A 114 21.48 1.34 -9.65
N LEU A 115 21.61 2.65 -9.52
CA LEU A 115 22.21 3.46 -10.57
C LEU A 115 23.62 2.89 -10.72
N GLU A 116 23.77 1.85 -11.54
CA GLU A 116 25.06 1.49 -12.08
C GLU A 116 25.47 2.72 -12.89
N SER A 117 26.34 3.51 -12.26
CA SER A 117 27.07 4.58 -12.92
C SER A 117 27.67 3.96 -14.16
N ASN A 118 27.10 4.30 -15.30
CA ASN A 118 27.59 3.89 -16.60
C ASN A 118 29.01 4.47 -16.70
N SER A 119 30.00 3.63 -16.43
CA SER A 119 31.41 3.96 -16.58
C SER A 119 31.68 4.12 -18.07
N GLY A 120 31.78 5.37 -18.51
CA GLY A 120 32.27 5.75 -19.82
C GLY A 120 32.49 7.27 -19.91
N SER A 121 33.75 7.68 -19.73
CA SER A 121 34.45 8.91 -20.21
C SER A 121 33.70 10.26 -20.16
N ASP A 122 34.19 11.35 -19.58
CA ASP A 122 35.54 11.77 -19.16
C ASP A 122 35.41 12.70 -17.94
N TYR A 123 36.09 12.36 -16.85
CA TYR A 123 36.25 13.26 -15.71
C TYR A 123 37.38 14.26 -16.00
N GLN A 124 37.02 15.50 -16.33
CA GLN A 124 37.70 16.67 -15.79
C GLN A 124 36.65 17.53 -15.08
N SER A 125 36.29 17.15 -13.87
CA SER A 125 35.68 18.06 -12.89
C SER A 125 36.73 18.35 -11.84
N GLN A 126 37.32 19.55 -11.93
CA GLN A 126 38.07 20.13 -10.83
C GLN A 126 37.09 20.33 -9.66
N ALA A 127 37.38 19.70 -8.53
CA ALA A 127 36.66 19.94 -7.29
C ALA A 127 36.98 21.35 -6.81
N LEU A 128 36.06 22.30 -7.03
CA LEU A 128 36.10 23.59 -6.34
C LEU A 128 35.73 23.34 -4.89
N THR A 129 36.69 23.58 -4.00
CA THR A 129 36.53 23.43 -2.55
C THR A 129 35.81 24.64 -1.98
N GLU A 130 35.22 24.51 -0.79
CA GLU A 130 34.40 25.52 -0.08
C GLU A 130 35.09 26.90 0.17
N GLN A 131 36.34 27.11 -0.29
CA GLN A 131 36.98 28.42 -0.33
C GLN A 131 36.59 29.29 -1.53
N ASP A 132 35.99 28.72 -2.59
CA ASP A 132 35.56 29.47 -3.79
C ASP A 132 34.20 30.18 -3.63
N ILE A 133 33.47 29.95 -2.54
CA ILE A 133 32.13 30.53 -2.31
C ILE A 133 32.21 31.96 -1.71
N LEU A 134 33.38 32.42 -1.29
CA LEU A 134 33.56 33.74 -0.67
C LEU A 134 33.98 34.87 -1.64
N HIS A 135 34.13 34.59 -2.94
CA HIS A 135 34.62 35.60 -3.90
C HIS A 135 33.57 36.10 -4.91
N THR A 136 32.28 36.01 -4.58
CA THR A 136 31.16 36.53 -5.41
C THR A 136 30.42 37.71 -4.77
N PHE A 137 31.02 38.38 -3.78
CA PHE A 137 30.43 39.54 -3.11
C PHE A 137 31.28 40.82 -3.21
N GLU A 138 32.11 40.98 -4.24
CA GLU A 138 32.87 42.22 -4.45
C GLU A 138 32.70 42.89 -5.82
N GLU A 139 31.59 42.64 -6.53
CA GLU A 139 31.33 43.33 -7.81
C GLU A 139 29.90 43.89 -7.94
N GLN A 140 29.36 44.44 -6.85
CA GLN A 140 28.21 45.37 -6.92
C GLN A 140 28.40 46.58 -6.01
N LYS A 141 29.56 47.23 -6.12
CA LYS A 141 29.70 48.59 -5.62
C LYS A 141 30.78 49.38 -6.34
N GLN A 142 30.49 49.77 -7.57
CA GLN A 142 30.94 51.06 -8.13
C GLN A 142 30.04 51.50 -9.27
#